data_AF-A0A087MJ43-F1
#
_entry.id   AF-A0A087MJ43-F1
#
_cell.length_a   1.000
_cell.length_b   1.000
_cell.length_c   1.000
_cell.angle_alpha   90.00
_cell.angle_beta   90.00
_cell.angle_gamma   90.00
#
_symmetry.space_group_name_H-M   'P 1'
#
loop_
_entity.id
_entity.type
_entity.pdbx_description
1 polymer ?
#
loop_
_entity_poly.entity_id
_entity_poly.type
_entity_poly.pdbx_seq_one_letter_code
_entity_poly.pdbx_strand_id
1 'polypeptide(L)' 'MLMLTLGLAACGSYGSRGYYGGSAKAGGDTVLVCHKGKKTMELPRSALDGHLGHGDRRGRC' A
#
# COMPACT_ATOMS: atom_id res chain seq x y z
N MET A 1 -14.87 13.53 -46.55
CA MET A 1 -15.32 14.09 -45.27
C MET A 1 -16.55 13.31 -44.79
N LEU A 2 -16.35 12.17 -44.12
CA LEU A 2 -17.37 11.54 -43.28
C LEU A 2 -16.70 10.53 -42.34
N MET A 3 -17.15 10.56 -41.09
CA MET A 3 -16.71 9.84 -39.90
C MET A 3 -16.65 8.32 -40.06
N LEU A 4 -15.63 7.67 -39.48
CA LEU A 4 -15.57 6.28 -38.95
C LEU A 4 -14.08 6.06 -38.58
N THR A 5 -13.61 5.66 -37.40
CA THR A 5 -14.11 4.82 -36.31
C THR A 5 -13.20 5.05 -35.08
N LEU A 6 -13.81 4.93 -33.90
CA LEU A 6 -13.21 4.60 -32.60
C LEU A 6 -11.87 3.83 -32.65
N GLY A 7 -10.95 4.24 -31.78
CA GLY A 7 -9.75 3.49 -31.44
C GLY A 7 -9.06 4.05 -30.20
N LEU A 8 -9.70 3.89 -29.04
CA LEU A 8 -9.04 4.06 -27.74
C LEU A 8 -7.83 3.11 -27.65
N ALA A 9 -6.63 3.66 -27.59
CA ALA A 9 -5.47 2.98 -27.04
C ALA A 9 -4.49 4.02 -26.48
N ALA A 10 -4.99 4.93 -25.64
CA ALA A 10 -4.11 5.54 -24.68
C ALA A 10 -3.72 4.44 -23.68
N CYS A 11 -2.47 3.97 -23.73
CA CYS A 11 -1.82 3.29 -22.61
C CYS A 11 -1.72 4.27 -21.43
N GLY A 12 -2.89 4.63 -20.88
CA GLY A 12 -3.01 5.28 -19.61
C GLY A 12 -2.74 4.21 -18.57
N SER A 13 -1.51 4.14 -18.10
CA SER A 13 -1.22 3.61 -16.78
C SER A 13 -1.78 4.61 -15.75
N TYR A 14 -3.10 4.77 -15.70
CA TYR A 14 -3.79 5.31 -14.54
C TYR A 14 -3.67 4.26 -13.43
N GLY A 15 -2.43 4.12 -12.94
CA GLY A 15 -2.10 3.41 -11.73
C GLY A 15 -2.99 3.98 -10.65
N SER A 16 -3.92 3.14 -10.23
CA SER A 16 -4.95 3.44 -9.25
C SER A 16 -4.31 4.13 -8.06
N ARG A 17 -4.92 5.26 -7.70
CA ARG A 17 -4.88 5.92 -6.39
C ARG A 17 -4.86 4.87 -5.27
N GLY A 18 -3.66 4.45 -4.90
CA GLY A 18 -3.37 3.61 -3.76
C GLY A 18 -2.29 4.32 -2.97
N TYR A 19 -2.72 5.22 -2.08
CA TYR A 19 -1.86 5.83 -1.07
C TYR A 19 -1.53 4.78 0.01
N TYR A 20 -0.98 3.65 -0.40
CA TYR A 20 -0.25 2.73 0.46
C TYR A 20 1.16 2.78 -0.08
N GLY A 21 1.95 3.71 0.46
CA GLY A 21 3.39 3.74 0.30
C GLY A 21 3.96 2.45 0.87
N GLY A 22 3.90 1.39 0.07
CA GLY A 22 4.60 0.14 0.29
C GLY A 22 6.07 0.46 0.08
N SER A 23 6.73 0.87 1.16
CA SER A 23 8.17 0.67 1.28
C SER A 23 8.41 -0.81 1.04
N ALA A 24 8.73 -1.16 -0.20
CA ALA A 24 9.16 -2.48 -0.61
C ALA A 24 10.42 -2.82 0.19
N LYS A 25 10.25 -3.39 1.38
CA LYS A 25 11.34 -3.69 2.31
C LYS A 25 11.04 -4.99 3.05
N ALA A 26 12.01 -5.89 2.91
CA ALA A 26 12.13 -7.24 3.42
C ALA A 26 11.25 -8.27 2.69
N GLY A 27 11.87 -9.04 1.79
CA GLY A 27 11.30 -10.27 1.21
C GLY A 27 11.20 -11.40 2.25
N GLY A 28 10.51 -11.16 3.36
CA GLY A 28 10.21 -12.11 4.43
C GLY A 28 8.83 -11.83 5.02
N ASP A 29 8.41 -12.61 6.01
CA ASP A 29 7.09 -12.46 6.62
C ASP A 29 6.86 -11.03 7.18
N THR A 30 5.99 -10.28 6.53
CA THR A 30 5.51 -8.99 6.99
C THR A 30 4.16 -9.12 7.68
N VAL A 31 3.86 -8.16 8.55
CA VAL A 31 2.59 -8.00 9.26
C VAL A 31 2.08 -6.59 9.09
N LEU A 32 0.77 -6.46 9.00
CA LEU A 32 0.09 -5.17 8.98
C LEU A 32 -0.04 -4.64 10.41
N VAL A 33 0.28 -3.36 10.58
CA VAL A 33 0.09 -2.62 11.82
C VAL A 33 -0.54 -1.26 11.56
N CYS A 34 -1.40 -0.83 12.49
CA CYS A 34 -1.97 0.50 12.60
C CYS A 34 -1.03 1.33 13.47
N HIS A 35 -0.22 2.15 12.81
CA HIS A 35 0.72 3.06 13.43
C HIS A 35 -0.02 4.27 14.02
N LYS A 36 0.05 4.42 15.35
CA LYS A 36 -0.54 5.53 16.11
C LYS A 36 -2.01 5.84 15.77
N GLY A 37 -2.81 4.83 15.38
CA GLY A 37 -4.22 5.02 15.04
C GLY A 37 -4.50 5.81 13.75
N LYS A 38 -3.48 6.11 12.95
CA LYS A 38 -3.60 7.05 11.81
C LYS A 38 -3.22 6.45 10.47
N LYS A 39 -2.31 5.48 10.48
CA LYS A 39 -1.74 4.92 9.25
C LYS A 39 -1.56 3.42 9.35
N THR A 40 -2.04 2.70 8.35
CA THR A 40 -1.73 1.28 8.17
C THR A 40 -0.40 1.15 7.43
N MET A 41 0.52 0.34 7.97
CA MET A 41 1.81 0.03 7.35
C MET A 41 2.14 -1.46 7.45
N GLU A 42 2.97 -1.94 6.51
CA GLU A 42 3.56 -3.28 6.54
C GLU A 42 4.93 -3.22 7.19
N LEU A 43 5.19 -4.15 8.10
CA LEU A 43 6.42 -4.22 8.88
C LEU A 43 6.89 -5.67 8.99
N PRO A 44 8.20 -5.97 8.94
CA PRO A 44 8.70 -7.31 9.22
C PRO A 44 8.27 -7.78 10.61
N ARG A 45 7.92 -9.07 10.74
CA ARG A 45 7.51 -9.67 12.03
C ARG A 45 8.50 -9.44 13.17
N SER A 46 9.80 -9.40 12.87
CA SER A 46 10.86 -9.17 13.86
C SER A 46 10.77 -7.78 14.52
N ALA A 47 10.19 -6.79 13.85
CA ALA A 47 10.02 -5.44 14.40
C ALA A 47 8.65 -5.23 15.04
N LEU A 48 7.72 -6.18 14.92
CA LEU A 48 6.36 -6.06 15.43
C LEU A 48 6.33 -5.76 16.92
N ASP A 49 7.11 -6.51 17.71
CA ASP A 49 7.10 -6.39 19.17
C ASP A 49 7.48 -4.98 19.65
N GLY A 50 8.54 -4.39 19.07
CA GLY A 50 8.94 -3.02 19.36
C GLY A 50 7.88 -1.99 18.96
N HIS A 51 7.21 -2.20 17.83
CA HIS A 51 6.12 -1.32 17.40
C HIS A 51 4.91 -1.39 18.34
N LEU A 52 4.54 -2.57 18.83
CA LEU A 52 3.47 -2.71 19.83
C LEU A 52 3.83 -2.03 21.15
N GLY A 53 5.08 -2.17 21.61
CA GLY A 53 5.60 -1.45 22.78
C GLY A 53 5.60 0.08 22.63
N HIS A 54 5.64 0.58 21.39
CA HIS A 54 5.58 2.01 21.06
C HIS A 54 4.15 2.54 20.86
N GLY A 55 3.13 1.69 21.00
CA GLY A 55 1.72 2.05 20.89
C GLY A 55 1.10 1.80 19.51
N ASP A 56 1.73 1.02 18.65
CA ASP A 56 1.10 0.53 17.42
C ASP A 56 0.16 -0.64 17.73
N ARG A 57 -0.78 -0.88 16.82
CA ARG A 57 -1.75 -1.98 16.95
C ARG A 57 -1.62 -2.94 15.78
N ARG A 58 -1.77 -4.24 16.02
CA ARG A 58 -1.84 -5.25 14.94
C ARG A 58 -3.08 -5.01 14.07
N GLY A 59 -2.90 -5.17 12.76
CA GLY A 59 -3.95 -5.02 11.76
C GLY A 59 -4.03 -3.62 11.17
N ARG A 60 -5.11 -3.38 10.43
CA ARG A 60 -5.35 -2.10 9.76
C ARG A 60 -5.98 -1.10 10.74
N CYS A 61 -5.68 0.18 10.54
CA CYS A 61 -6.66 1.23 10.75
C CYS A 61 -7.64 1.18 9.54
#